data_AF-A0A7C2CR42-F1
#
_entry.id   AF-A0A7C2CR42-F1
#
_cell.length_a   1.000
_cell.length_b   1.000
_cell.length_c   1.000
_cell.angle_alpha   90.00
_cell.angle_beta   90.00
_cell.angle_gamma   90.00
#
_symmetry.space_group_name_H-M   'P 1'
#
loop_
_entity.id
_entity.type
_entity.pdbx_description
1 polymer ?
#
loop_
_entity_poly.entity_id
_entity_poly.type
_entity_poly.pdbx_seq_one_letter_code
_entity_poly.pdbx_strand_id
1 'polypeptide(L)'
;MAKFSLPFLMAKRIGELQQKIKVDSQRLREKLLLELEKIFDDATKMAKGEVTVNGKEPTLKERRMWARVAAYTAQVMQGITKGLDEREIDEQLKELRRLVDEAKAKAGTGYTA
;
A
#
# COMPACT_ATOMS: atom_id res chain seq x y z
N MET A 1 33.08 30.87 22.98
CA MET A 1 31.94 30.45 22.11
C MET A 1 32.38 30.58 20.67
N ALA A 2 32.42 29.49 19.89
CA ALA A 2 32.75 29.55 18.47
C ALA A 2 31.69 30.36 17.71
N LYS A 3 32.09 31.44 17.03
CA LYS A 3 31.21 32.22 16.16
C LYS A 3 31.16 31.55 14.79
N PHE A 4 30.10 30.79 14.54
CA PHE A 4 29.84 30.24 13.21
C PHE A 4 29.28 31.31 12.28
N SER A 5 29.68 31.29 11.00
CA SER A 5 29.13 32.19 10.00
C SER A 5 27.65 31.85 9.72
N LEU A 6 26.85 32.86 9.40
CA LEU A 6 25.43 32.68 9.07
C LEU A 6 25.21 31.66 7.92
N PRO A 7 26.02 31.64 6.84
CA PRO A 7 25.92 30.59 5.80
C PRO A 7 26.14 29.17 6.33
N PHE A 8 27.11 28.96 7.23
CA PHE A 8 27.35 27.65 7.83
C PHE A 8 26.14 27.16 8.65
N LEU A 9 25.52 28.06 9.42
CA LEU A 9 24.33 27.74 10.21
C LEU A 9 23.12 27.40 9.33
N MET A 10 22.95 28.08 8.20
CA MET A 10 21.90 27.78 7.23
C MET A 10 22.10 26.40 6.59
N ALA A 11 23.32 26.09 6.14
CA ALA A 11 23.65 24.78 5.57
C ALA A 11 23.40 23.64 6.58
N LYS A 12 23.78 23.83 7.84
CA LYS A 12 23.52 22.88 8.92
C LYS A 12 22.01 22.64 9.11
N ARG A 13 21.20 23.71 9.17
CA ARG A 13 19.74 23.61 9.30
C ARG A 13 19.10 22.88 8.12
N ILE A 14 19.54 23.16 6.89
CA ILE A 14 19.06 22.46 5.69
C ILE A 14 19.38 20.96 5.79
N GLY A 15 20.59 20.60 6.21
CA GLY A 15 20.98 19.20 6.41
C GLY A 15 20.14 18.49 7.47
N GLU A 16 19.87 19.15 8.60
CA GLU A 16 18.98 18.63 9.65
C GLU A 16 17.55 18.41 9.13
N LEU A 17 17.01 19.34 8.33
CA LEU A 17 15.70 19.19 7.70
C LEU A 17 15.67 18.04 6.70
N GLN A 18 16.71 17.91 5.86
CA GLN A 18 16.83 16.79 4.91
C GLN A 18 16.84 15.43 5.62
N GLN A 19 17.57 15.30 6.74
CA GLN A 19 17.58 14.07 7.52
C GLN A 19 16.22 13.77 8.16
N LYS A 20 15.55 14.78 8.72
CA LYS A 20 14.20 14.62 9.29
C LYS A 20 13.20 14.14 8.23
N ILE A 21 13.15 14.81 7.08
CA ILE A 21 12.27 14.42 5.96
C ILE A 21 12.56 12.99 5.51
N LYS A 22 13.84 12.60 5.41
CA LYS A 22 14.23 11.22 5.06
C LYS A 22 13.73 10.20 6.08
N VAL A 23 13.89 10.47 7.38
CA VAL A 23 13.43 9.57 8.45
C VAL A 23 11.91 9.45 8.46
N ASP A 24 11.19 10.57 8.35
CA ASP A 24 9.73 10.57 8.37
C ASP A 24 9.15 9.88 7.14
N SER A 25 9.73 10.10 5.95
CA SER A 25 9.35 9.39 4.72
C SER A 25 9.66 7.89 4.79
N GLN A 26 10.79 7.46 5.37
CA GLN A 26 11.06 6.04 5.58
C GLN A 26 10.06 5.38 6.52
N ARG A 27 9.72 6.03 7.65
CA ARG A 27 8.71 5.54 8.60
C ARG A 27 7.33 5.42 7.95
N LEU A 28 6.96 6.40 7.12
CA LEU A 28 5.70 6.34 6.37
C LEU A 28 5.70 5.18 5.37
N ARG A 29 6.82 4.99 4.64
CA ARG A 29 7.00 3.89 3.71
C ARG A 29 6.84 2.53 4.38
N GLU A 30 7.50 2.32 5.52
CA GLU A 30 7.42 1.07 6.28
C GLU A 30 6.00 0.77 6.71
N LYS A 31 5.28 1.75 7.26
CA LYS A 31 3.87 1.58 7.65
C LYS A 31 2.97 1.22 6.47
N LEU A 32 3.14 1.90 5.33
CA LEU A 32 2.36 1.62 4.12
C LEU A 32 2.63 0.20 3.59
N LEU A 33 3.90 -0.22 3.55
CA LEU A 33 4.26 -1.56 3.09
C LEU A 33 3.69 -2.66 4.00
N LEU A 34 3.71 -2.46 5.32
CA LEU A 34 3.12 -3.41 6.27
C LEU A 34 1.60 -3.58 6.07
N GLU A 35 0.86 -2.49 5.83
CA GLU A 35 -0.57 -2.60 5.56
C GLU A 35 -0.87 -3.22 4.18
N LEU A 36 -0.04 -2.93 3.17
CA LEU A 36 -0.16 -3.57 1.86
C LEU A 36 0.19 -5.06 1.88
N GLU A 37 1.15 -5.47 2.70
CA GLU A 37 1.50 -6.88 2.92
C GLU A 37 0.31 -7.66 3.49
N LYS A 38 -0.41 -7.10 4.48
CA LYS A 38 -1.64 -7.72 5.00
C LYS A 38 -2.70 -7.89 3.90
N ILE A 39 -2.90 -6.87 3.07
CA ILE A 39 -3.86 -6.93 1.94
C ILE A 39 -3.42 -8.01 0.94
N PHE A 40 -2.13 -8.07 0.64
CA PHE A 40 -1.57 -9.08 -0.27
C PHE A 40 -1.78 -10.50 0.25
N ASP A 41 -1.50 -10.72 1.53
CA ASP A 41 -1.67 -12.02 2.19
C ASP A 41 -3.13 -12.45 2.18
N ASP A 42 -4.05 -11.57 2.55
CA ASP A 42 -5.48 -11.89 2.58
C ASP A 42 -6.02 -12.15 1.18
N ALA A 43 -5.63 -11.34 0.19
CA ALA A 43 -5.98 -11.59 -1.21
C ALA A 43 -5.40 -12.93 -1.71
N THR A 44 -4.19 -13.29 -1.27
CA THR A 44 -3.55 -14.56 -1.64
C THR A 44 -4.27 -15.76 -1.02
N LYS A 45 -4.64 -15.70 0.26
CA LYS A 45 -5.44 -16.76 0.91
C LYS A 45 -6.78 -16.95 0.20
N MET A 46 -7.45 -15.86 -0.16
CA MET A 46 -8.70 -15.88 -0.92
C MET A 46 -8.51 -16.46 -2.33
N ALA A 47 -7.40 -16.13 -3.00
CA ALA A 47 -7.06 -16.66 -4.32
C ALA A 47 -6.77 -18.17 -4.30
N LYS A 48 -6.14 -18.66 -3.23
CA LYS A 48 -5.89 -20.08 -3.02
C LYS A 48 -7.15 -20.85 -2.58
N GLY A 49 -8.18 -20.15 -2.11
CA GLY A 49 -9.39 -20.75 -1.56
C GLY A 49 -9.18 -21.28 -0.13
N GLU A 50 -8.19 -20.75 0.58
CA GLU A 50 -7.89 -21.10 1.98
C GLU A 50 -8.88 -20.47 2.98
N VAL A 51 -9.75 -19.57 2.50
CA VAL A 51 -10.72 -18.83 3.32
C VAL A 51 -12.10 -19.01 2.72
N THR A 52 -13.07 -19.36 3.57
CA THR A 52 -14.48 -19.41 3.21
C THR A 52 -15.13 -18.03 3.34
N VAL A 53 -15.90 -17.63 2.34
CA VAL A 53 -16.70 -16.41 2.36
C VAL A 53 -18.16 -16.81 2.56
N ASN A 54 -18.82 -16.31 3.61
CA ASN A 54 -20.20 -16.66 3.94
C ASN A 54 -20.44 -18.19 4.03
N GLY A 55 -19.49 -18.92 4.62
CA GLY A 55 -19.54 -20.37 4.78
C GLY A 55 -19.37 -21.18 3.48
N LYS A 56 -18.98 -20.53 2.37
CA LYS A 56 -18.73 -21.18 1.08
C LYS A 56 -17.29 -21.00 0.65
N GLU A 57 -16.74 -22.02 0.00
CA GLU A 57 -15.48 -21.86 -0.69
C GLU A 57 -15.62 -20.90 -1.88
N PRO A 58 -14.61 -20.06 -2.15
CA PRO A 58 -14.60 -19.21 -3.34
C PRO A 58 -14.59 -20.07 -4.61
N THR A 59 -15.44 -19.73 -5.56
CA THR A 59 -15.46 -20.26 -6.92
C THR A 59 -14.15 -19.95 -7.64
N LEU A 60 -13.86 -20.68 -8.71
CA LEU A 60 -12.69 -20.42 -9.56
C LEU A 60 -12.65 -18.96 -10.08
N LYS A 61 -13.82 -18.38 -10.36
CA LYS A 61 -13.94 -16.99 -10.83
C LYS A 61 -13.56 -16.00 -9.74
N GLU A 62 -14.05 -16.19 -8.52
CA GLU A 62 -13.70 -15.34 -7.36
C GLU A 62 -12.21 -15.48 -7.03
N ARG A 63 -11.68 -16.72 -7.01
CA ARG A 63 -10.23 -16.97 -6.80
C ARG A 63 -9.35 -16.21 -7.79
N ARG A 64 -9.71 -16.22 -9.08
CA ARG A 64 -8.98 -15.46 -10.12
C ARG A 64 -9.02 -13.95 -9.88
N MET A 65 -10.11 -13.42 -9.33
CA MET A 65 -10.20 -12.00 -9.01
C MET A 65 -9.32 -11.64 -7.81
N TRP A 66 -9.32 -12.46 -6.77
CA TRP A 66 -8.42 -12.27 -5.64
C TRP A 66 -6.96 -12.41 -6.03
N ALA A 67 -6.63 -13.28 -6.99
CA ALA A 67 -5.29 -13.34 -7.57
C ALA A 67 -4.90 -12.03 -8.28
N ARG A 68 -5.86 -11.38 -8.97
CA ARG A 68 -5.64 -10.07 -9.59
C ARG A 68 -5.42 -8.97 -8.54
N VAL A 69 -6.17 -8.99 -7.44
CA VAL A 69 -5.97 -8.08 -6.31
C VAL A 69 -4.56 -8.26 -5.73
N ALA A 70 -4.16 -9.50 -5.42
CA ALA A 70 -2.83 -9.79 -4.89
C ALA A 70 -1.70 -9.32 -5.84
N ALA A 71 -1.83 -9.62 -7.15
CA ALA A 71 -0.85 -9.19 -8.13
C ALA A 71 -0.74 -7.66 -8.20
N TYR A 72 -1.87 -6.94 -8.14
CA TYR A 72 -1.86 -5.48 -8.15
C TYR A 72 -1.28 -4.90 -6.85
N THR A 73 -1.63 -5.45 -5.69
CA THR A 73 -1.02 -5.04 -4.40
C THR A 73 0.50 -5.19 -4.42
N ALA A 74 1.02 -6.29 -4.97
CA ALA A 74 2.47 -6.48 -5.13
C ALA A 74 3.12 -5.43 -6.05
N GLN A 75 2.41 -4.99 -7.10
CA GLN A 75 2.89 -3.89 -7.97
C GLN A 75 2.95 -2.57 -7.21
N VAL A 76 1.93 -2.25 -6.41
CA VAL A 76 1.91 -1.04 -5.57
C VAL A 76 3.06 -1.06 -4.55
N MET A 77 3.29 -2.20 -3.89
CA MET A 77 4.43 -2.37 -2.98
C MET A 77 5.78 -2.12 -3.70
N GLN A 78 5.94 -2.62 -4.93
CA GLN A 78 7.14 -2.35 -5.74
C GLN A 78 7.28 -0.86 -6.13
N GLY A 79 6.18 -0.14 -6.35
CA GLY A 79 6.22 1.31 -6.56
C GLY A 79 6.73 2.04 -5.32
N ILE A 80 6.15 1.75 -4.16
CA ILE A 80 6.46 2.40 -2.88
C ILE A 80 7.91 2.17 -2.44
N THR A 81 8.49 1.01 -2.76
CA THR A 81 9.91 0.74 -2.49
C THR A 81 10.86 1.60 -3.33
N LYS A 82 10.45 2.00 -4.54
CA LYS A 82 11.24 2.85 -5.44
C LYS A 82 11.15 4.33 -5.06
N GLY A 83 10.03 4.78 -4.50
CA GLY A 83 9.81 6.18 -4.12
C GLY A 83 8.46 6.39 -3.44
N LEU A 84 8.34 7.50 -2.69
CA LEU A 84 7.05 7.96 -2.16
C LEU A 84 6.61 9.20 -2.95
N ASP A 85 5.92 8.98 -4.06
CA ASP A 85 5.13 10.02 -4.71
C ASP A 85 3.69 9.88 -4.19
N GLU A 86 3.26 10.87 -3.39
CA GLU A 86 1.95 10.85 -2.75
C GLU A 86 0.79 10.80 -3.75
N ARG A 87 0.94 11.45 -4.93
CA ARG A 87 -0.10 11.45 -5.96
C ARG A 87 -0.18 10.09 -6.65
N GLU A 88 0.96 9.51 -7.01
CA GLU A 88 1.01 8.19 -7.63
C GLU A 88 0.44 7.11 -6.69
N ILE A 89 0.78 7.19 -5.40
CA ILE A 89 0.27 6.25 -4.38
C ILE A 89 -1.24 6.39 -4.21
N ASP A 90 -1.78 7.61 -4.16
CA ASP A 90 -3.23 7.84 -4.06
C ASP A 90 -3.99 7.24 -5.26
N GLU A 91 -3.48 7.42 -6.48
CA GLU A 91 -4.07 6.83 -7.70
C GLU A 91 -4.01 5.29 -7.67
N GLN A 92 -2.88 4.72 -7.26
CA GLN A 92 -2.71 3.28 -7.10
C GLN A 92 -3.65 2.70 -6.04
N LEU A 93 -3.81 3.38 -4.90
CA LEU A 93 -4.72 2.94 -3.84
C LEU A 93 -6.19 3.03 -4.26
N LYS A 94 -6.57 4.03 -5.06
CA LYS A 94 -7.91 4.12 -5.65
C LYS A 94 -8.21 2.96 -6.58
N GLU A 95 -7.25 2.57 -7.43
CA GLU A 95 -7.42 1.41 -8.32
C GLU A 95 -7.46 0.10 -7.52
N LEU A 96 -6.60 -0.05 -6.50
CA LEU A 96 -6.65 -1.20 -5.61
C LEU A 96 -8.03 -1.33 -4.94
N ARG A 97 -8.59 -0.20 -4.47
CA ARG A 97 -9.94 -0.15 -3.91
C ARG A 97 -10.99 -0.59 -4.92
N ARG A 98 -10.90 -0.10 -6.16
CA ARG A 98 -11.80 -0.50 -7.26
C ARG A 98 -11.77 -2.01 -7.52
N LEU A 99 -10.58 -2.62 -7.55
CA LEU A 99 -10.41 -4.07 -7.74
C LEU A 99 -10.99 -4.89 -6.58
N VAL A 100 -10.81 -4.41 -5.34
CA VAL A 100 -11.40 -5.03 -4.15
C VAL A 100 -12.93 -4.95 -4.21
N ASP A 101 -13.49 -3.80 -4.56
CA ASP A 101 -14.93 -3.60 -4.65
C ASP A 101 -15.54 -4.47 -5.76
N GLU A 102 -14.86 -4.62 -6.91
CA GLU A 102 -15.26 -5.57 -7.94
C GLU A 102 -15.25 -7.03 -7.43
N ALA A 103 -14.18 -7.43 -6.73
CA ALA A 103 -14.05 -8.77 -6.15
C ALA A 103 -15.16 -9.07 -5.15
N LYS A 104 -15.50 -8.09 -4.30
CA LYS A 104 -16.63 -8.17 -3.36
C LYS A 104 -17.97 -8.27 -4.07
N ALA A 105 -18.25 -7.39 -5.04
CA ALA A 105 -19.52 -7.38 -5.76
C ALA A 105 -19.77 -8.69 -6.53
N LYS A 106 -18.70 -9.35 -6.99
CA LYS A 106 -18.81 -10.65 -7.67
C LYS A 106 -18.76 -11.84 -6.72
N ALA A 107 -18.26 -11.67 -5.50
CA ALA A 107 -18.37 -12.64 -4.41
C ALA A 107 -19.77 -12.64 -3.76
N GLY A 108 -20.57 -11.61 -4.00
CA GLY A 108 -21.95 -11.53 -3.53
C GLY A 108 -22.81 -10.65 -4.41
N THR A 109 -23.73 -11.26 -5.15
CA THR A 109 -25.09 -10.72 -5.24
C THR A 109 -25.64 -10.64 -3.80
N GLY A 110 -25.34 -9.54 -3.10
CA GLY A 110 -25.69 -9.35 -1.70
C GLY A 110 -24.65 -8.54 -0.91
N TYR A 111 -24.47 -7.27 -1.26
CA TYR A 111 -23.97 -6.27 -0.31
C TYR A 111 -24.79 -5.00 -0.54
N THR A 112 -25.80 -4.78 0.30
CA THR A 112 -26.43 -3.46 0.44
C THR A 112 -25.49 -2.58 1.26
N ALA A 113 -25.31 -1.35 0.78
CA ALA A 113 -24.53 -0.30 1.44
C ALA A 113 -25.03 0.00 2.86
#